data_AF-A0A3A4JXP4-F1
#
_entry.id   AF-A0A3A4JXP4-F1
#
_cell.length_a   1.000
_cell.length_b   1.000
_cell.length_c   1.000
_cell.angle_alpha   90.00
_cell.angle_beta   90.00
_cell.angle_gamma   90.00
#
_symmetry.space_group_name_H-M   'P 1'
#
loop_
_entity.id
_entity.type
_entity.pdbx_description
1 polymer ?
#
loop_
_entity_poly.entity_id
_entity_poly.type
_entity_poly.pdbx_seq_one_letter_code
_entity_poly.pdbx_strand_id
1 'polypeptide(L)'
;MPGATVRISETARDLLRDLARRTNATMQDVIEKALAEYRQRLFWEQARRDFQAMRDDPELWNAEVAERERWDATLKDGLDEGDAP
;
A
#
# COMPACT_ATOMS: atom_id res chain seq x y z
N MET A 1 -23.08 -1.25 12.06
CA MET A 1 -22.91 -2.16 10.91
C MET A 1 -23.33 -3.56 11.33
N PRO A 2 -24.07 -4.32 10.50
CA PRO A 2 -24.36 -5.72 10.81
C PRO A 2 -23.06 -6.53 10.86
N GLY A 3 -22.95 -7.43 11.85
CA GLY A 3 -21.77 -8.28 12.03
C GLY A 3 -21.88 -9.61 11.29
N ALA A 4 -20.72 -10.20 10.95
CA ALA A 4 -20.61 -11.56 10.41
C ALA A 4 -19.69 -12.40 11.31
N THR A 5 -19.95 -13.71 11.41
CA THR A 5 -19.11 -14.63 12.20
C THR A 5 -18.28 -15.51 11.26
N VAL A 6 -16.96 -15.44 11.39
CA VAL A 6 -16.00 -16.30 10.67
C VAL A 6 -15.33 -17.23 11.67
N ARG A 7 -15.22 -18.52 11.33
CA ARG A 7 -14.49 -19.48 12.15
C ARG A 7 -12.99 -19.29 11.94
N ILE A 8 -12.26 -19.19 13.05
CA ILE A 8 -10.79 -19.13 13.09
C ILE A 8 -10.29 -20.15 14.11
N SER A 9 -9.00 -20.52 14.02
CA SER A 9 -8.39 -21.39 15.04
C SER A 9 -8.33 -20.71 16.40
N GLU A 10 -8.24 -21.51 17.46
CA GLU A 10 -8.06 -20.99 18.83
C GLU A 10 -6.79 -20.14 18.94
N THR A 11 -5.68 -20.61 18.34
CA THR A 11 -4.42 -19.86 18.27
C THR A 11 -4.58 -18.50 17.60
N ALA A 12 -5.33 -18.41 16.49
CA ALA A 12 -5.58 -17.15 15.79
C ALA A 12 -6.45 -16.20 16.63
N ARG A 13 -7.45 -16.73 17.34
CA ARG A 13 -8.30 -15.95 18.26
C ARG A 13 -7.46 -15.37 19.40
N ASP A 14 -6.55 -16.14 19.96
CA ASP A 14 -5.72 -15.70 21.09
C ASP A 14 -4.68 -14.67 20.65
N LEU A 15 -4.08 -14.84 19.46
CA LEU A 15 -3.25 -13.81 18.82
C LEU A 15 -4.04 -12.51 18.60
N LEU A 16 -5.25 -12.61 18.04
CA LEU A 16 -6.10 -11.45 17.79
C LEU A 16 -6.47 -10.71 19.08
N ARG A 17 -6.75 -11.45 20.16
CA ARG A 17 -6.99 -10.86 21.49
C ARG A 17 -5.75 -10.15 22.03
N ASP A 18 -4.57 -10.73 21.83
CA ASP A 18 -3.32 -10.12 22.28
C ASP A 18 -3.00 -8.82 21.52
N LEU A 19 -3.15 -8.84 20.19
CA LEU A 19 -2.99 -7.66 19.34
C LEU A 19 -3.96 -6.54 19.75
N ALA A 20 -5.24 -6.87 19.93
CA ALA A 20 -6.27 -5.93 20.37
C ALA A 20 -5.89 -5.22 21.69
N ARG A 21 -5.37 -5.98 22.67
CA ARG A 21 -4.87 -5.40 23.94
C ARG A 21 -3.67 -4.49 23.71
N ARG A 22 -2.68 -4.92 22.93
CA ARG A 22 -1.45 -4.14 22.67
C ARG A 22 -1.73 -2.84 21.94
N THR A 23 -2.70 -2.83 21.03
CA THR A 23 -3.06 -1.65 20.23
C THR A 23 -4.18 -0.82 20.84
N ASN A 24 -4.67 -1.18 22.03
CA ASN A 24 -5.85 -0.56 22.67
C ASN A 24 -7.03 -0.40 21.69
N ALA A 25 -7.35 -1.48 20.96
CA ALA A 25 -8.38 -1.51 19.92
C ALA A 25 -9.28 -2.73 20.10
N THR A 26 -10.42 -2.78 19.42
CA THR A 26 -11.26 -3.99 19.43
C THR A 26 -10.66 -5.08 18.55
N MET A 27 -11.03 -6.35 18.78
CA MET A 27 -10.66 -7.45 17.89
C MET A 27 -11.17 -7.24 16.46
N GLN A 28 -12.30 -6.53 16.29
CA GLN A 28 -12.82 -6.16 14.98
C GLN A 28 -11.91 -5.14 14.30
N ASP A 29 -11.51 -4.07 14.98
CA ASP A 29 -10.60 -3.05 14.40
C ASP A 29 -9.28 -3.68 13.95
N VAL A 30 -8.75 -4.63 14.72
CA VAL A 30 -7.52 -5.33 14.36
C VAL A 30 -7.71 -6.18 13.10
N ILE A 31 -8.82 -6.90 12.97
CA ILE A 31 -9.13 -7.66 11.74
C ILE A 31 -9.23 -6.71 10.54
N GLU A 32 -9.99 -5.61 10.68
CA GLU A 32 -10.20 -4.66 9.59
C GLU A 32 -8.87 -4.03 9.13
N LYS A 33 -8.02 -3.62 10.08
CA LYS A 33 -6.68 -3.11 9.79
C LYS A 33 -5.79 -4.17 9.13
N ALA A 34 -5.76 -5.39 9.66
CA ALA A 34 -4.96 -6.47 9.11
C ALA A 34 -5.38 -6.83 7.67
N LEU A 35 -6.69 -6.81 7.37
CA LEU A 35 -7.20 -7.04 6.01
C LEU A 35 -6.83 -5.87 5.08
N ALA A 36 -6.89 -4.63 5.55
CA ALA A 36 -6.46 -3.48 4.78
C ALA A 36 -4.97 -3.54 4.43
N GLU A 37 -4.12 -3.87 5.40
CA GLU A 37 -2.68 -4.07 5.20
C GLU A 37 -2.39 -5.24 4.25
N TYR A 38 -3.09 -6.36 4.41
CA TYR A 38 -2.94 -7.52 3.52
C TYR A 38 -3.32 -7.15 2.07
N ARG A 39 -4.43 -6.45 1.88
CA ARG A 39 -4.86 -5.95 0.56
C ARG A 39 -3.84 -5.00 -0.04
N GLN A 40 -3.32 -4.04 0.75
CA GLN A 40 -2.31 -3.09 0.30
C GLN A 40 -1.01 -3.81 -0.09
N ARG A 41 -0.58 -4.80 0.69
CA ARG A 41 0.60 -5.61 0.36
C ARG A 41 0.43 -6.33 -0.97
N LEU A 42 -0.71 -7.00 -1.19
CA LEU A 42 -0.99 -7.66 -2.47
C LEU A 42 -1.01 -6.69 -3.65
N PHE A 43 -1.58 -5.50 -3.47
CA PHE A 43 -1.57 -4.45 -4.48
C PHE A 43 -0.13 -4.06 -4.87
N TRP A 44 0.72 -3.77 -3.89
CA TRP A 44 2.11 -3.38 -4.16
C TRP A 44 2.96 -4.52 -4.73
N GLU A 45 2.72 -5.76 -4.31
CA GLU A 45 3.36 -6.93 -4.90
C GLU A 45 3.02 -7.07 -6.39
N GLN A 46 1.76 -6.85 -6.76
CA GLN A 46 1.34 -6.88 -8.16
C GLN A 46 1.93 -5.71 -8.95
N ALA A 47 1.78 -4.47 -8.46
CA ALA A 47 2.33 -3.29 -9.12
C ALA A 47 3.84 -3.42 -9.35
N ARG A 48 4.59 -3.92 -8.37
CA ARG A 48 6.03 -4.17 -8.52
C ARG A 48 6.34 -5.17 -9.61
N ARG A 49 5.57 -6.27 -9.72
CA ARG A 49 5.75 -7.26 -10.79
C ARG A 49 5.49 -6.66 -12.16
N ASP A 50 4.44 -5.85 -12.30
CA ASP A 50 4.09 -5.21 -13.57
C ASP A 50 5.16 -4.20 -13.99
N PHE A 51 5.65 -3.37 -13.06
CA PHE A 51 6.77 -2.46 -13.32
C PHE A 51 8.08 -3.20 -13.63
N GLN A 52 8.32 -4.36 -13.01
CA GLN A 52 9.49 -5.18 -13.33
C GLN A 52 9.39 -5.77 -14.73
N ALA A 53 8.24 -6.33 -15.09
CA ALA A 53 8.00 -6.85 -16.44
C ALA A 53 8.15 -5.76 -17.51
N MET A 54 7.69 -4.53 -17.22
CA MET A 54 7.89 -3.38 -18.10
C MET A 54 9.37 -2.96 -18.20
N ARG A 55 10.15 -3.05 -17.11
CA ARG A 55 11.60 -2.76 -17.12
C ARG A 55 12.42 -3.77 -17.90
N ASP A 56 11.99 -5.03 -17.88
CA ASP A 56 12.66 -6.12 -18.60
C ASP A 56 12.39 -6.05 -20.13
N ASP A 57 11.46 -5.20 -20.57
CA ASP A 57 11.22 -4.83 -21.97
C ASP A 57 11.86 -3.45 -22.27
N PRO A 58 12.98 -3.40 -23.01
CA PRO A 58 13.68 -2.15 -23.28
C PRO A 58 12.87 -1.12 -24.07
N GLU A 59 11.97 -1.56 -24.95
CA GLU A 59 11.15 -0.65 -25.76
C GLU A 59 10.12 0.04 -24.88
N LEU A 60 9.37 -0.73 -24.09
CA LEU A 60 8.40 -0.21 -23.14
C LEU A 60 9.07 0.64 -22.05
N TRP A 61 10.23 0.21 -21.54
CA TRP A 61 10.97 0.96 -20.53
C TRP A 61 11.44 2.31 -21.04
N ASN A 62 12.01 2.37 -22.25
CA ASN A 62 12.45 3.63 -22.84
C ASN A 62 11.27 4.58 -23.08
N ALA A 63 10.12 4.07 -23.51
CA ALA A 63 8.91 4.87 -23.69
C ALA A 63 8.40 5.45 -22.35
N GLU A 64 8.41 4.66 -21.27
CA GLU A 64 8.02 5.14 -19.94
C GLU A 64 8.98 6.20 -19.39
N VAL A 65 10.29 6.01 -19.53
CA VAL A 65 11.29 7.00 -19.08
C VAL A 65 11.13 8.31 -19.85
N ALA A 66 10.98 8.23 -21.18
CA ALA A 66 10.76 9.43 -22.02
C ALA A 66 9.42 10.13 -21.70
N GLU A 67 8.40 9.38 -21.27
CA GLU A 67 7.19 9.99 -20.72
C GLU A 67 7.50 10.70 -19.39
N ARG A 68 8.11 10.00 -18.43
CA ARG A 68 8.44 10.56 -17.12
C ARG A 68 9.26 11.84 -17.20
N GLU A 69 10.27 11.88 -18.06
CA GLU A 69 11.08 13.09 -18.30
C GLU A 69 10.25 14.29 -18.78
N ARG A 70 9.20 14.05 -19.57
CA ARG A 70 8.28 15.12 -19.99
C ARG A 70 7.43 15.63 -18.81
N TRP A 71 7.05 14.74 -17.90
CA TRP A 71 6.31 15.11 -16.69
C TRP A 71 7.19 15.82 -15.66
N ASP A 72 8.48 15.50 -15.58
CA ASP A 72 9.44 16.14 -14.67
C ASP A 72 9.55 17.66 -14.88
N ALA A 73 9.26 18.14 -16.10
CA ALA A 73 9.21 19.57 -16.40
C ALA A 73 8.16 20.34 -15.55
N THR A 74 7.09 19.66 -15.10
CA THR A 74 6.01 20.22 -14.27
C THR A 74 6.23 20.00 -12.77
N LEU A 75 7.35 19.41 -12.35
CA LEU A 75 7.59 19.03 -10.95
C LEU A 75 7.58 20.24 -9.98
N LYS A 76 7.94 21.43 -10.48
CA LYS A 76 7.97 22.67 -9.71
C LYS A 76 6.71 23.53 -9.82
N ASP A 77 5.74 23.12 -10.63
CA ASP A 77 4.55 23.93 -10.88
C ASP A 77 3.75 24.11 -9.58
N GLY A 78 3.51 25.36 -9.18
CA GLY A 78 2.79 25.69 -7.95
C GLY A 78 3.60 25.61 -6.66
N LEU A 79 4.93 25.40 -6.73
CA LEU A 79 5.84 25.57 -5.60
C LEU A 79 6.44 26.98 -5.62
N ASP A 80 6.20 27.80 -4.58
CA ASP A 80 6.87 29.09 -4.42
C ASP A 80 8.39 28.87 -4.21
N GLU A 81 9.25 29.50 -5.02
CA GLU A 81 10.71 29.40 -4.87
C GLU A 81 11.27 30.16 -3.64
N GLY A 82 10.43 30.62 -2.72
CA GLY A 82 10.79 31.56 -1.66
C GLY A 82 10.50 31.05 -0.25
N ASP A 83 11.39 30.20 0.27
CA ASP A 83 11.83 30.30 1.67
C ASP A 83 13.24 29.69 1.80
N ALA A 84 14.22 30.37 1.18
CA ALA A 84 15.61 30.24 1.60
C ALA A 84 15.81 31.22 2.78
N PRO A 85 16.47 30.78 3.87
CA PRO A 85 16.53 31.51 5.14
C PRO A 85 17.19 32.90 5.06
#